data_AF-A0AAU2N170-F1
#
_entry.id   AF-A0AAU2N170-F1
#
_cell.length_a   1.000
_cell.length_b   1.000
_cell.length_c   1.000
_cell.angle_alpha   90.00
_cell.angle_beta   90.00
_cell.angle_gamma   90.00
#
_symmetry.space_group_name_H-M   'P 1'
#
loop_
_entity.id
_entity.type
_entity.pdbx_description
1 polymer ?
#
loop_
_entity_poly.entity_id
_entity_poly.type
_entity_poly.pdbx_seq_one_letter_code
_entity_poly.pdbx_strand_id
1 'polypeptide(L)'
;MTTWIRFDWQDPELPREPLTEAVRAERALPRSLHPVAGDDLRQRALFDPSLKQFQRAYRAGDPVFDDPARTAAWLTARRAALDAVLLAVSESQWGDSLVLRGSVLLADWFGDAAREPGDLDFVVVPRSWNIDEGRTARMLEEIAAGAAGRAGIKDSGTVREDIWTYERVPGTRMLLPWQVPGLPAGHVQLDFVFNERLPEEPEPVELACGAVLLAASPALSLAWKLLWLVGDSYPQGKDLYDAVLLAERYPLPYELLDQVFRLAPEQPLPNPGVTAADIAAYGNVGDEWRHFTAEYPQLSGSEEEYARRLVAALAPTFAQAPDTPRPARRGPRRL
;
A
#
# COMPACT_ATOMS: atom_id res chain seq x y z
N MET A 1 16.85 25.15 -17.45
CA MET A 1 15.67 24.88 -16.59
C MET A 1 15.32 23.42 -16.79
N THR A 2 15.26 22.67 -15.71
CA THR A 2 14.94 21.23 -15.68
C THR A 2 13.48 21.01 -16.12
N THR A 3 13.18 19.88 -16.77
CA THR A 3 11.81 19.48 -17.08
C THR A 3 10.97 19.31 -15.82
N TRP A 4 11.59 18.95 -14.68
CA TRP A 4 10.93 18.97 -13.35
C TRP A 4 10.35 20.32 -12.92
N ILE A 5 11.00 21.43 -13.28
CA ILE A 5 10.49 22.78 -12.93
C ILE A 5 9.21 23.09 -13.71
N ARG A 6 9.08 22.55 -14.93
CA ARG A 6 7.94 22.77 -15.83
C ARG A 6 6.86 21.70 -15.73
N PHE A 7 7.18 20.57 -15.11
CA PHE A 7 6.29 19.43 -14.99
C PHE A 7 4.95 19.83 -14.34
N ASP A 8 3.87 19.52 -15.06
CA ASP A 8 2.50 19.65 -14.59
C ASP A 8 2.05 18.27 -14.08
N TRP A 9 1.39 18.23 -12.93
CA TRP A 9 0.88 16.98 -12.35
C TRP A 9 -0.35 16.44 -13.08
N GLN A 10 -0.87 17.20 -14.06
CA GLN A 10 -1.82 16.66 -15.04
C GLN A 10 -1.13 15.77 -16.09
N ASP A 11 0.20 15.85 -16.23
CA ASP A 11 0.94 14.95 -17.09
C ASP A 11 1.03 13.57 -16.43
N PRO A 12 0.63 12.50 -17.13
CA PRO A 12 0.61 11.16 -16.55
C PRO A 12 2.00 10.56 -16.37
N GLU A 13 3.02 11.09 -17.07
CA GLU A 13 4.39 10.57 -17.09
C GLU A 13 5.35 11.50 -16.35
N LEU A 14 6.13 10.96 -15.41
CA LEU A 14 7.19 11.70 -14.73
C LEU A 14 8.32 12.09 -15.71
N PRO A 15 9.01 13.21 -15.47
CA PRO A 15 10.21 13.55 -16.20
C PRO A 15 11.27 12.44 -16.12
N ARG A 16 11.91 12.15 -17.26
CA ARG A 16 12.93 11.09 -17.40
C ARG A 16 14.31 11.48 -16.84
N GLU A 17 14.53 12.78 -16.64
CA GLU A 17 15.78 13.28 -16.07
C GLU A 17 15.83 13.03 -14.55
N PRO A 18 17.02 12.83 -13.96
CA PRO A 18 17.14 12.65 -12.51
C PRO A 18 16.58 13.83 -11.71
N LEU A 19 15.81 13.54 -10.67
CA LEU A 19 15.36 14.54 -9.71
C LEU A 19 16.52 14.93 -8.78
N THR A 20 17.02 16.16 -8.90
CA THR A 20 18.07 16.67 -8.01
C THR A 20 17.49 17.14 -6.68
N GLU A 21 18.29 17.07 -5.61
CA GLU A 21 17.88 17.52 -4.27
C GLU A 21 17.49 19.01 -4.25
N ALA A 22 18.17 19.85 -5.04
CA ALA A 22 17.83 21.27 -5.16
C ALA A 22 16.42 21.48 -5.74
N VAL A 23 16.09 20.76 -6.82
CA VAL A 23 14.76 20.83 -7.45
C VAL A 23 13.70 20.21 -6.55
N ARG A 24 14.00 19.07 -5.89
CA ARG A 24 13.11 18.43 -4.91
C ARG A 24 12.73 19.43 -3.81
N ALA A 25 13.73 20.10 -3.21
CA ALA A 25 13.52 21.08 -2.15
C ALA A 25 12.74 22.32 -2.65
N GLU A 26 13.12 22.88 -3.82
CA GLU A 26 12.45 24.03 -4.44
C GLU A 26 10.96 23.75 -4.71
N ARG A 27 10.65 22.53 -5.14
CA ARG A 27 9.29 22.09 -5.49
C ARG A 27 8.55 21.42 -4.33
N ALA A 28 9.15 21.38 -3.13
CA ALA A 28 8.62 20.72 -1.93
C ALA A 28 8.13 19.28 -2.21
N LEU A 29 8.93 18.50 -2.95
CA LEU A 29 8.61 17.11 -3.30
C LEU A 29 9.04 16.15 -2.19
N PRO A 30 8.35 15.00 -2.04
CA PRO A 30 8.75 13.95 -1.09
C PRO A 30 10.19 13.51 -1.33
N ARG A 31 10.93 13.20 -0.25
CA ARG A 31 12.23 12.52 -0.36
C ARG A 31 12.08 11.15 -0.96
N SER A 32 10.93 10.50 -0.77
CA SER A 32 10.62 9.19 -1.35
C SER A 32 10.32 9.23 -2.86
N LEU A 33 10.24 10.40 -3.50
CA LEU A 33 10.06 10.50 -4.95
C LEU A 33 11.39 10.20 -5.67
N HIS A 34 11.59 8.94 -6.02
CA HIS A 34 12.78 8.46 -6.75
C HIS A 34 12.41 7.84 -8.10
N PRO A 35 12.30 8.66 -9.16
CA PRO A 35 12.20 8.18 -10.53
C PRO A 35 13.47 7.39 -10.92
N VAL A 36 13.26 6.33 -11.69
CA VAL A 36 14.29 5.58 -12.38
C VAL A 36 14.74 6.41 -13.58
N ALA A 37 16.03 6.74 -13.64
CA ALA A 37 16.58 7.48 -14.77
C ALA A 37 16.78 6.56 -15.99
N GLY A 38 16.35 7.02 -17.16
CA GLY A 38 16.56 6.33 -18.42
C GLY A 38 15.77 6.97 -19.57
N ASP A 39 16.35 6.97 -20.77
CA ASP A 39 15.70 7.56 -21.95
C ASP A 39 14.69 6.60 -22.60
N ASP A 40 14.84 5.29 -22.37
CA ASP A 40 14.05 4.21 -22.98
C ASP A 40 12.95 3.65 -22.05
N LEU A 41 12.57 4.43 -21.03
CA LEU A 41 11.54 4.06 -20.08
C LEU A 41 10.55 5.20 -19.85
N ARG A 42 9.37 4.82 -19.35
CA ARG A 42 8.32 5.72 -18.89
C ARG A 42 7.93 5.33 -17.48
N GLN A 43 7.72 6.32 -16.63
CA GLN A 43 7.16 6.11 -15.29
C GLN A 43 5.98 7.02 -15.10
N ARG A 44 4.93 6.50 -14.48
CA ARG A 44 3.75 7.29 -14.17
C ARG A 44 3.89 8.01 -12.84
N ALA A 45 3.31 9.20 -12.76
CA ALA A 45 3.07 9.85 -11.47
C ALA A 45 1.81 9.20 -10.86
N LEU A 46 1.96 8.54 -9.71
CA LEU A 46 0.85 7.84 -9.06
C LEU A 46 0.49 8.50 -7.73
N PHE A 47 -0.78 8.84 -7.55
CA PHE A 47 -1.23 9.46 -6.31
C PHE A 47 -1.13 8.46 -5.16
N ASP A 48 -0.56 8.92 -4.05
CA ASP A 48 -0.31 8.17 -2.84
C ASP A 48 -0.88 8.96 -1.64
N PRO A 49 -2.04 8.56 -1.10
CA PRO A 49 -2.67 9.24 0.02
C PRO A 49 -1.76 9.41 1.24
N SER A 50 -0.76 8.55 1.43
CA SER A 50 0.18 8.61 2.56
C SER A 50 1.15 9.80 2.52
N LEU A 51 1.23 10.47 1.36
CA LEU A 51 2.09 11.62 1.09
C LEU A 51 1.30 12.95 1.04
N LYS A 52 0.07 13.00 1.58
CA LYS A 52 -0.81 14.19 1.48
C LYS A 52 -0.31 15.45 2.18
N GLN A 53 0.66 15.31 3.08
CA GLN A 53 1.43 16.43 3.62
C GLN A 53 2.25 17.17 2.55
N PHE A 54 2.49 16.55 1.39
CA PHE A 54 3.10 17.17 0.22
C PHE A 54 2.06 17.68 -0.76
N GLN A 55 2.35 18.79 -1.44
CA GLN A 55 1.39 19.61 -2.20
C GLN A 55 0.59 18.87 -3.30
N ARG A 56 0.97 17.63 -3.64
CA ARG A 56 0.30 16.76 -4.63
C ARG A 56 0.35 15.26 -4.31
N ALA A 57 1.07 14.84 -3.26
CA ALA A 57 1.10 13.46 -2.78
C ALA A 57 1.40 12.36 -3.82
N TYR A 58 2.34 12.58 -4.75
CA TYR A 58 2.66 11.59 -5.79
C TYR A 58 3.92 10.78 -5.47
N ARG A 59 3.91 9.50 -5.87
CA ARG A 59 5.07 8.62 -5.97
C ARG A 59 5.39 8.29 -7.44
N ALA A 60 6.58 7.73 -7.67
CA ALA A 60 6.90 7.13 -8.95
C ALA A 60 6.28 5.72 -9.05
N GLY A 61 5.59 5.45 -10.16
CA GLY A 61 5.18 4.10 -10.54
C GLY A 61 6.35 3.27 -11.06
N ASP A 62 6.11 1.98 -11.30
CA ASP A 62 7.13 1.11 -11.88
C ASP A 62 7.51 1.56 -13.31
N PRO A 63 8.79 1.45 -13.70
CA PRO A 63 9.24 1.78 -15.04
C PRO A 63 8.70 0.77 -16.06
N VAL A 64 8.12 1.29 -17.13
CA VAL A 64 7.77 0.53 -18.33
C VAL A 64 8.81 0.87 -19.38
N PHE A 65 9.62 -0.12 -19.77
CA PHE A 65 10.64 0.02 -20.80
C PHE A 65 10.05 -0.18 -22.19
N ASP A 66 10.65 0.45 -23.19
CA ASP A 66 10.28 0.24 -24.60
C ASP A 66 10.47 -1.23 -25.01
N ASP A 67 11.40 -1.96 -24.39
CA ASP A 67 11.57 -3.41 -24.50
C ASP A 67 10.81 -4.16 -23.37
N PRO A 68 9.77 -4.95 -23.70
CA PRO A 68 9.04 -5.75 -22.73
C PRO A 68 9.91 -6.75 -21.96
N ALA A 69 10.96 -7.30 -22.58
CA ALA A 69 11.86 -8.24 -21.90
C ALA A 69 12.66 -7.54 -20.79
N ARG A 70 13.05 -6.29 -21.01
CA ARG A 70 13.71 -5.45 -20.01
C ARG A 70 12.78 -5.10 -18.85
N THR A 71 11.50 -4.83 -19.14
CA THR A 71 10.47 -4.64 -18.11
C THR A 71 10.31 -5.89 -17.24
N ALA A 72 10.19 -7.07 -17.85
CA ALA A 72 10.08 -8.33 -17.12
C ALA A 72 11.34 -8.63 -16.27
N ALA A 73 12.53 -8.36 -16.81
CA ALA A 73 13.78 -8.53 -16.08
C ALA A 73 13.90 -7.56 -14.87
N TRP A 74 13.46 -6.31 -15.03
CA TRP A 74 13.43 -5.34 -13.94
C TRP A 74 12.45 -5.72 -12.84
N LEU A 75 11.24 -6.16 -13.19
CA LEU A 75 10.26 -6.66 -12.22
C LEU A 75 10.77 -7.89 -11.47
N THR A 76 11.44 -8.82 -12.17
CA THR A 76 12.07 -10.00 -11.55
C THR A 76 13.16 -9.59 -10.54
N ALA A 77 14.01 -8.63 -10.90
CA ALA A 77 15.05 -8.12 -10.00
C ALA A 77 14.44 -7.41 -8.78
N ARG A 78 13.39 -6.63 -8.97
CA ARG A 78 12.64 -5.97 -7.90
C ARG A 78 11.99 -6.98 -6.95
N ARG A 79 11.38 -8.04 -7.48
CA ARG A 79 10.80 -9.15 -6.71
C ARG A 79 11.85 -9.82 -5.83
N ALA A 80 13.01 -10.15 -6.40
CA ALA A 80 14.11 -10.72 -5.63
C ALA A 80 14.61 -9.79 -4.51
N ALA A 81 14.62 -8.48 -4.76
CA ALA A 81 14.97 -7.48 -3.75
C ALA A 81 13.91 -7.39 -2.63
N LEU A 82 12.62 -7.44 -2.95
CA LEU A 82 11.52 -7.51 -1.97
C LEU A 82 11.65 -8.78 -1.10
N ASP A 83 11.86 -9.93 -1.72
CA ASP A 83 12.00 -11.22 -1.03
C ASP A 83 13.22 -11.23 -0.09
N ALA A 84 14.34 -10.66 -0.55
CA ALA A 84 15.54 -10.51 0.25
C ALA A 84 15.32 -9.65 1.51
N VAL A 85 14.50 -8.60 1.40
CA VAL A 85 14.15 -7.74 2.53
C VAL A 85 13.19 -8.46 3.49
N LEU A 86 12.19 -9.21 2.99
CA LEU A 86 11.31 -10.03 3.82
C LEU A 86 12.09 -11.07 4.63
N LEU A 87 13.05 -11.76 4.00
CA LEU A 87 13.96 -12.69 4.67
C LEU A 87 14.80 -11.98 5.73
N ALA A 88 15.35 -10.80 5.42
CA ALA A 88 16.14 -10.02 6.38
C ALA A 88 15.31 -9.57 7.60
N VAL A 89 14.03 -9.20 7.40
CA VAL A 89 13.12 -8.87 8.50
C VAL A 89 12.82 -10.12 9.33
N SER A 90 12.52 -11.24 8.69
CA SER A 90 12.21 -12.52 9.34
C SER A 90 13.36 -13.04 10.20
N GLU A 91 14.60 -12.88 9.74
CA GLU A 91 15.82 -13.28 10.45
C GLU A 91 16.26 -12.27 11.54
N SER A 92 15.61 -11.10 11.61
CA SER A 92 15.99 -10.04 12.54
C SER A 92 15.34 -10.22 13.92
N GLN A 93 15.91 -9.57 14.93
CA GLN A 93 15.31 -9.46 16.26
C GLN A 93 13.97 -8.69 16.27
N TRP A 94 13.60 -8.06 15.15
CA TRP A 94 12.41 -7.22 15.01
C TRP A 94 11.23 -7.96 14.40
N GLY A 95 11.42 -9.20 13.91
CA GLY A 95 10.35 -9.98 13.25
C GLY A 95 9.08 -10.08 14.10
N ASP A 96 9.22 -10.34 15.40
CA ASP A 96 8.11 -10.44 16.35
C ASP A 96 7.43 -9.09 16.66
N SER A 97 8.02 -7.98 16.21
CA SER A 97 7.49 -6.62 16.38
C SER A 97 6.84 -6.07 15.10
N LEU A 98 6.79 -6.86 14.03
CA LEU A 98 6.37 -6.42 12.70
C LEU A 98 5.32 -7.36 12.13
N VAL A 99 4.09 -6.85 11.99
CA VAL A 99 2.98 -7.58 11.39
C VAL A 99 2.86 -7.18 9.93
N LEU A 100 3.23 -8.09 9.03
CA LEU A 100 3.09 -7.94 7.59
C LEU A 100 1.61 -7.81 7.22
N ARG A 101 1.32 -6.91 6.27
CA ARG A 101 0.01 -6.75 5.65
C ARG A 101 0.17 -6.35 4.19
N GLY A 102 -0.95 -6.07 3.52
CA GLY A 102 -0.94 -5.43 2.22
C GLY A 102 -0.62 -6.38 1.07
N SER A 103 -0.02 -5.83 0.02
CA SER A 103 -0.02 -6.46 -1.31
C SER A 103 0.81 -7.75 -1.41
N VAL A 104 1.84 -7.92 -0.58
CA VAL A 104 2.67 -9.14 -0.54
C VAL A 104 1.84 -10.36 -0.14
N LEU A 105 1.00 -10.24 0.89
CA LEU A 105 0.13 -11.34 1.31
C LEU A 105 -0.88 -11.70 0.22
N LEU A 106 -1.38 -10.72 -0.52
CA LEU A 106 -2.27 -10.97 -1.65
C LEU A 106 -1.57 -11.76 -2.76
N ALA A 107 -0.32 -11.43 -3.08
CA ALA A 107 0.45 -12.19 -4.06
C ALA A 107 0.69 -13.63 -3.60
N ASP A 108 0.99 -13.85 -2.32
CA ASP A 108 1.16 -15.19 -1.77
C ASP A 108 -0.13 -16.02 -1.81
N TRP A 109 -1.28 -15.39 -1.49
CA TRP A 109 -2.57 -16.07 -1.49
C TRP A 109 -3.13 -16.34 -2.90
N PHE A 110 -2.95 -15.41 -3.84
CA PHE A 110 -3.65 -15.42 -5.13
C PHE A 110 -2.75 -15.64 -6.35
N GLY A 111 -1.43 -15.63 -6.21
CA GLY A 111 -0.49 -15.81 -7.32
C GLY A 111 -0.75 -14.81 -8.45
N ASP A 112 -0.85 -15.33 -9.68
CA ASP A 112 -1.08 -14.52 -10.89
C ASP A 112 -2.39 -13.71 -10.88
N ALA A 113 -3.35 -14.08 -10.02
CA ALA A 113 -4.58 -13.30 -9.86
C ALA A 113 -4.37 -12.06 -8.99
N ALA A 114 -3.29 -11.93 -8.22
CA ALA A 114 -2.97 -10.67 -7.56
C ALA A 114 -2.22 -9.73 -8.52
N ARG A 115 -2.43 -8.43 -8.33
CA ARG A 115 -1.54 -7.41 -8.89
C ARG A 115 -0.14 -7.55 -8.29
N GLU A 116 0.88 -7.07 -9.01
CA GLU A 116 2.26 -7.02 -8.53
C GLU A 116 2.37 -6.22 -7.22
N PRO A 117 2.93 -6.80 -6.13
CA PRO A 117 3.24 -6.06 -4.90
C PRO A 117 4.03 -4.77 -5.11
N GLY A 118 3.58 -3.69 -4.49
CA GLY A 118 4.16 -2.33 -4.61
C GLY A 118 5.20 -1.99 -3.54
N ASP A 119 5.02 -2.54 -2.35
CA ASP A 119 5.69 -2.18 -1.11
C ASP A 119 5.56 -3.32 -0.08
N LEU A 120 6.34 -3.20 1.00
CA LEU A 120 6.22 -4.01 2.20
C LEU A 120 5.53 -3.18 3.29
N ASP A 121 4.29 -3.52 3.62
CA ASP A 121 3.54 -2.83 4.68
C ASP A 121 3.64 -3.58 6.01
N PHE A 122 4.05 -2.88 7.07
CA PHE A 122 4.12 -3.43 8.42
C PHE A 122 3.30 -2.60 9.41
N VAL A 123 2.52 -3.28 10.26
CA VAL A 123 2.06 -2.71 11.53
C VAL A 123 3.09 -3.01 12.61
N VAL A 124 3.57 -1.98 13.29
CA VAL A 124 4.52 -2.11 14.40
C VAL A 124 3.78 -2.46 15.69
N VAL A 125 4.20 -3.54 16.34
CA VAL A 125 3.65 -4.03 17.61
C VAL A 125 4.73 -4.06 18.70
N PRO A 126 4.37 -3.89 19.99
CA PRO A 126 3.04 -3.62 20.51
C PRO A 126 2.57 -2.20 20.15
N ARG A 127 1.25 -1.96 20.17
CA ARG A 127 0.62 -0.65 19.89
C ARG A 127 1.27 0.52 20.63
N SER A 128 1.79 0.29 21.83
CA SER A 128 2.44 1.32 22.64
C SER A 128 3.81 1.77 22.09
N TRP A 129 4.32 1.15 21.03
CA TRP A 129 5.52 1.58 20.33
C TRP A 129 5.26 2.85 19.53
N ASN A 130 5.94 3.93 19.93
CA ASN A 130 5.85 5.23 19.26
C ASN A 130 6.98 5.44 18.25
N ILE A 131 6.65 6.15 17.19
CA ILE A 131 7.57 6.47 16.08
C ILE A 131 8.85 7.18 16.56
N ASP A 132 8.74 8.06 17.55
CA ASP A 132 9.86 8.89 18.06
C ASP A 132 10.81 8.17 19.04
N GLU A 133 10.59 6.88 19.31
CA GLU A 133 11.44 6.14 20.23
C GLU A 133 12.79 5.75 19.60
N GLY A 134 13.88 5.79 20.38
CA GLY A 134 15.22 5.43 19.89
C GLY A 134 15.32 4.00 19.32
N ARG A 135 14.46 3.07 19.79
CA ARG A 135 14.36 1.72 19.23
C ARG A 135 13.81 1.70 17.79
N THR A 136 13.02 2.70 17.38
CA THR A 136 12.51 2.82 16.01
C THR A 136 13.65 3.07 15.03
N ALA A 137 14.52 4.05 15.32
CA ALA A 137 15.68 4.34 14.49
C ALA A 137 16.60 3.10 14.38
N ARG A 138 16.85 2.44 15.50
CA ARG A 138 17.64 1.20 15.56
C ARG A 138 17.02 0.06 14.74
N MET A 139 15.70 -0.14 14.84
CA MET A 139 14.97 -1.14 14.03
C MET A 139 15.17 -0.89 12.53
N LEU A 140 14.96 0.34 12.08
CA LEU A 140 15.11 0.71 10.67
C LEU A 140 16.56 0.54 10.18
N GLU A 141 17.55 0.90 10.99
CA GLU A 141 18.97 0.72 10.67
C GLU A 141 19.37 -0.75 10.58
N GLU A 142 18.94 -1.57 11.54
CA GLU A 142 19.28 -2.99 11.57
C GLU A 142 18.58 -3.78 10.46
N ILE A 143 17.34 -3.43 10.08
CA ILE A 143 16.66 -4.02 8.92
C ILE A 143 17.39 -3.67 7.63
N ALA A 144 17.77 -2.39 7.44
CA ALA A 144 18.53 -1.97 6.27
C ALA A 144 19.89 -2.68 6.18
N ALA A 145 20.60 -2.79 7.31
CA ALA A 145 21.87 -3.49 7.39
C ALA A 145 21.72 -5.00 7.14
N GLY A 146 20.66 -5.64 7.64
CA GLY A 146 20.38 -7.06 7.42
C GLY A 146 20.08 -7.39 5.96
N ALA A 147 19.46 -6.46 5.23
CA ALA A 147 19.16 -6.61 3.81
C ALA A 147 20.35 -6.28 2.89
N ALA A 148 21.33 -5.50 3.37
CA ALA A 148 22.45 -5.03 2.56
C ALA A 148 23.21 -6.18 1.87
N GLY A 149 23.49 -6.03 0.57
CA GLY A 149 24.18 -7.01 -0.25
C GLY A 149 23.30 -8.15 -0.77
N ARG A 150 22.10 -8.36 -0.23
CA ARG A 150 21.15 -9.38 -0.73
C ARG A 150 20.42 -8.85 -1.96
N ALA A 151 20.34 -9.65 -3.03
CA ALA A 151 19.65 -9.30 -4.27
C ALA A 151 20.01 -7.89 -4.83
N GLY A 152 21.25 -7.45 -4.62
CA GLY A 152 21.72 -6.15 -5.10
C GLY A 152 21.31 -4.94 -4.26
N ILE A 153 20.67 -5.14 -3.10
CA ILE A 153 20.38 -4.07 -2.12
C ILE A 153 21.70 -3.40 -1.69
N LYS A 154 21.73 -2.08 -1.71
CA LYS A 154 22.89 -1.27 -1.34
C LYS A 154 22.97 -1.10 0.18
N ASP A 155 24.19 -0.90 0.66
CA ASP A 155 24.52 -0.56 2.05
C ASP A 155 24.34 0.93 2.37
N SER A 156 24.02 1.74 1.36
CA SER A 156 24.02 3.19 1.41
C SER A 156 22.90 3.75 0.53
N GLY A 157 22.51 5.00 0.79
CA GLY A 157 21.44 5.66 0.05
C GLY A 157 20.03 5.31 0.55
N THR A 158 19.90 4.70 1.73
CA THR A 158 18.60 4.54 2.40
C THR A 158 17.95 5.90 2.61
N VAL A 159 16.69 6.00 2.19
CA VAL A 159 15.87 7.21 2.40
C VAL A 159 14.78 6.90 3.40
N ARG A 160 14.48 7.88 4.26
CA ARG A 160 13.37 7.83 5.22
C ARG A 160 12.49 9.05 5.02
N GLU A 161 11.19 8.84 5.12
CA GLU A 161 10.16 9.87 5.01
C GLU A 161 9.07 9.59 6.04
N ASP A 162 8.66 10.62 6.78
CA ASP A 162 7.50 10.50 7.65
C ASP A 162 6.26 10.52 6.77
N ILE A 163 5.37 9.55 6.99
CA ILE A 163 4.13 9.39 6.23
C ILE A 163 2.93 9.40 7.17
N TRP A 164 1.79 9.85 6.66
CA TRP A 164 0.51 9.73 7.37
C TRP A 164 -0.35 8.71 6.65
N THR A 165 -0.25 7.46 7.09
CA THR A 165 -0.95 6.33 6.45
C THR A 165 -2.45 6.50 6.63
N TYR A 166 -3.13 6.84 5.52
CA TYR A 166 -4.57 7.12 5.42
C TYR A 166 -5.06 8.23 6.36
N GLU A 167 -4.21 9.21 6.70
CA GLU A 167 -4.55 10.31 7.63
C GLU A 167 -4.93 9.86 9.06
N ARG A 168 -4.61 8.61 9.44
CA ARG A 168 -5.07 8.02 10.71
C ARG A 168 -3.97 7.84 11.74
N VAL A 169 -2.84 7.29 11.33
CA VAL A 169 -1.78 6.79 12.22
C VAL A 169 -0.39 7.13 11.69
N PRO A 170 0.56 7.49 12.59
CA PRO A 170 1.87 7.94 12.17
C PRO A 170 2.61 6.78 11.54
N GLY A 171 3.38 7.06 10.49
CA GLY A 171 4.17 6.06 9.82
C GLY A 171 5.52 6.58 9.36
N THR A 172 6.42 5.64 9.07
CA THR A 172 7.70 5.90 8.43
C THR A 172 7.80 5.06 7.18
N ARG A 173 8.05 5.71 6.04
CA ARG A 173 8.46 5.07 4.80
C ARG A 173 9.98 4.98 4.76
N MET A 174 10.50 3.80 4.46
CA MET A 174 11.91 3.55 4.20
C MET A 174 12.10 3.04 2.78
N LEU A 175 13.02 3.63 2.03
CA LEU A 175 13.43 3.14 0.71
C LEU A 175 14.83 2.54 0.79
N LEU A 176 14.96 1.28 0.38
CA LEU A 176 16.23 0.58 0.24
C LEU A 176 16.60 0.50 -1.24
N PRO A 177 17.64 1.22 -1.70
CA PRO A 177 18.05 1.15 -3.10
C PRO A 177 18.64 -0.22 -3.43
N TRP A 178 18.35 -0.71 -4.63
CA TRP A 178 18.96 -1.92 -5.18
C TRP A 178 19.48 -1.67 -6.59
N GLN A 179 20.49 -2.44 -6.98
CA GLN A 179 21.04 -2.41 -8.33
C GLN A 179 21.60 -3.78 -8.72
N VAL A 180 21.26 -4.21 -9.93
CA VAL A 180 21.85 -5.37 -10.58
C VAL A 180 22.46 -4.96 -11.93
N PRO A 181 23.54 -5.62 -12.40
CA PRO A 181 24.15 -5.29 -13.67
C PRO A 181 23.16 -5.33 -14.85
N GLY A 182 23.21 -4.35 -15.74
CA GLY A 182 22.40 -4.30 -16.96
C GLY A 182 20.99 -3.73 -16.81
N LEU A 183 20.52 -3.48 -15.57
CA LEU A 183 19.21 -2.88 -15.31
C LEU A 183 19.38 -1.53 -14.59
N PRO A 184 18.47 -0.56 -14.80
CA PRO A 184 18.44 0.64 -13.97
C PRO A 184 18.19 0.27 -12.51
N ALA A 185 18.76 1.08 -11.60
CA ALA A 185 18.53 0.92 -10.17
C ALA A 185 17.05 1.14 -9.83
N GLY A 186 16.61 0.53 -8.73
CA GLY A 186 15.27 0.72 -8.16
C GLY A 186 15.34 0.81 -6.64
N HIS A 187 14.16 0.79 -6.01
CA HIS A 187 14.04 0.80 -4.57
C HIS A 187 13.06 -0.30 -4.11
N VAL A 188 13.32 -0.85 -2.94
CA VAL A 188 12.30 -1.54 -2.14
C VAL A 188 11.72 -0.53 -1.18
N GLN A 189 10.40 -0.35 -1.20
CA GLN A 189 9.67 0.48 -0.26
C GLN A 189 9.17 -0.36 0.90
N LEU A 190 9.42 0.11 2.13
CA LEU A 190 8.87 -0.44 3.36
C LEU A 190 8.10 0.67 4.08
N ASP A 191 6.85 0.41 4.42
CA ASP A 191 6.00 1.33 5.17
C ASP A 191 5.72 0.74 6.55
N PHE A 192 6.08 1.47 7.59
CA PHE A 192 5.87 1.09 8.99
C PHE A 192 4.80 1.97 9.59
N VAL A 193 3.74 1.35 10.08
CA VAL A 193 2.62 2.04 10.73
C VAL A 193 2.68 1.81 12.24
N PHE A 194 2.67 2.89 13.02
CA PHE A 194 2.75 2.84 14.47
C PHE A 194 1.38 3.09 15.11
N ASN A 195 1.20 2.61 16.34
CA ASN A 195 0.00 2.83 17.15
C ASN A 195 -1.36 2.35 16.58
N GLU A 196 -1.39 1.68 15.42
CA GLU A 196 -2.57 1.03 14.87
C GLU A 196 -3.09 -0.04 15.85
N ARG A 197 -4.41 -0.16 15.96
CA ARG A 197 -5.05 -1.20 16.77
C ARG A 197 -5.34 -2.41 15.91
N LEU A 198 -4.76 -3.56 16.26
CA LEU A 198 -5.09 -4.83 15.65
C LEU A 198 -6.34 -5.41 16.36
N PRO A 199 -7.44 -5.68 15.63
CA PRO A 199 -8.67 -6.24 16.21
C PRO A 199 -8.55 -7.73 16.54
N GLU A 200 -7.61 -8.43 15.91
CA GLU A 200 -7.25 -9.83 16.13
C GLU A 200 -5.73 -9.94 16.38
N GLU A 201 -5.30 -11.02 17.02
CA GLU A 201 -3.88 -11.31 17.19
C GLU A 201 -3.27 -11.73 15.84
N PRO A 202 -2.08 -11.24 15.48
CA PRO A 202 -1.41 -11.66 14.25
C PRO A 202 -0.87 -13.09 14.40
N GLU A 203 -0.86 -13.84 13.30
CA GLU A 203 -0.37 -15.22 13.26
C GLU A 203 0.89 -15.32 12.39
N PRO A 204 1.83 -16.23 12.70
CA PRO A 204 2.99 -16.48 11.85
C PRO A 204 2.55 -17.11 10.52
N VAL A 205 3.07 -16.56 9.41
CA VAL A 205 2.87 -17.07 8.05
C VAL A 205 4.23 -17.29 7.40
N GLU A 206 4.39 -18.44 6.77
CA GLU A 206 5.53 -18.75 5.88
C GLU A 206 5.18 -18.30 4.46
N LEU A 207 5.93 -17.34 3.92
CA LEU A 207 5.77 -16.83 2.57
C LEU A 207 6.46 -17.74 1.56
N ALA A 208 6.08 -17.65 0.28
CA ALA A 208 6.72 -18.40 -0.81
C ALA A 208 8.25 -18.19 -0.91
N CYS A 209 8.77 -17.05 -0.45
CA CYS A 209 10.21 -16.77 -0.40
C CYS A 209 10.95 -17.44 0.78
N GLY A 210 10.24 -18.13 1.68
CA GLY A 210 10.76 -18.80 2.87
C GLY A 210 10.83 -17.93 4.12
N ALA A 211 10.43 -16.66 4.04
CA ALA A 211 10.34 -15.79 5.21
C ALA A 211 9.15 -16.19 6.10
N VAL A 212 9.38 -16.25 7.42
CA VAL A 212 8.34 -16.48 8.42
C VAL A 212 8.12 -15.18 9.20
N LEU A 213 6.92 -14.60 9.11
CA LEU A 213 6.58 -13.31 9.71
C LEU A 213 5.20 -13.36 10.37
N LEU A 214 5.00 -12.56 11.40
CA LEU A 214 3.64 -12.26 11.86
C LEU A 214 2.88 -11.55 10.72
N ALA A 215 1.63 -11.92 10.48
CA ALA A 215 0.84 -11.37 9.39
C ALA A 215 -0.61 -11.12 9.79
N ALA A 216 -1.26 -10.18 9.10
CA ALA A 216 -2.70 -10.01 9.16
C ALA A 216 -3.42 -11.16 8.42
N SER A 217 -4.55 -11.63 8.96
CA SER A 217 -5.34 -12.64 8.25
C SER A 217 -5.94 -12.08 6.95
N PRO A 218 -6.41 -12.96 6.04
CA PRO A 218 -7.19 -12.52 4.88
C PRO A 218 -8.45 -11.75 5.27
N ALA A 219 -9.12 -12.13 6.37
CA ALA A 219 -10.34 -11.48 6.83
C ALA A 219 -10.06 -10.06 7.35
N LEU A 220 -8.99 -9.86 8.13
CA LEU A 220 -8.57 -8.53 8.56
C LEU A 220 -8.11 -7.67 7.38
N SER A 221 -7.37 -8.25 6.44
CA SER A 221 -6.96 -7.57 5.21
C SER A 221 -8.18 -7.06 4.44
N LEU A 222 -9.23 -7.88 4.31
CA LEU A 222 -10.48 -7.47 3.67
C LEU A 222 -11.20 -6.36 4.45
N ALA A 223 -11.32 -6.51 5.77
CA ALA A 223 -11.96 -5.50 6.60
C ALA A 223 -11.29 -4.13 6.49
N TRP A 224 -9.95 -4.07 6.42
CA TRP A 224 -9.21 -2.83 6.17
C TRP A 224 -9.45 -2.27 4.76
N LYS A 225 -9.50 -3.11 3.72
CA LYS A 225 -9.82 -2.65 2.36
C LYS A 225 -11.21 -2.01 2.32
N LEU A 226 -12.20 -2.60 3.00
CA LEU A 226 -13.55 -2.02 3.11
C LEU A 226 -13.55 -0.73 3.93
N LEU A 227 -12.74 -0.64 4.98
CA LEU A 227 -12.55 0.59 5.74
C LEU A 227 -12.02 1.71 4.84
N TRP A 228 -11.00 1.45 4.01
CA TRP A 228 -10.43 2.47 3.13
C TRP A 228 -11.41 2.89 2.02
N LEU A 229 -12.11 1.93 1.42
CA LEU A 229 -13.11 2.23 0.39
C LEU A 229 -14.26 3.11 0.92
N VAL A 230 -14.69 2.91 2.17
CA VAL A 230 -15.84 3.62 2.75
C VAL A 230 -15.44 4.89 3.50
N GLY A 231 -14.33 4.83 4.22
CA GLY A 231 -13.94 5.83 5.22
C GLY A 231 -12.93 6.86 4.73
N ASP A 232 -12.10 6.51 3.74
CA ASP A 232 -11.04 7.41 3.30
C ASP A 232 -11.58 8.48 2.35
N SER A 233 -11.01 9.68 2.44
CA SER A 233 -11.32 10.77 1.50
C SER A 233 -10.85 10.48 0.06
N TYR A 234 -10.02 9.44 -0.15
CA TYR A 234 -9.40 9.10 -1.42
C TYR A 234 -9.31 7.57 -1.59
N PRO A 235 -10.44 6.89 -1.79
CA PRO A 235 -10.45 5.44 -1.98
C PRO A 235 -9.74 5.07 -3.29
N GLN A 236 -8.87 4.05 -3.27
CA GLN A 236 -8.07 3.70 -4.46
C GLN A 236 -8.62 2.50 -5.23
N GLY A 237 -8.44 2.49 -6.55
CA GLY A 237 -8.87 1.39 -7.43
C GLY A 237 -8.25 0.02 -7.09
N LYS A 238 -6.99 0.03 -6.63
CA LYS A 238 -6.33 -1.18 -6.13
C LYS A 238 -7.04 -1.78 -4.91
N ASP A 239 -7.67 -0.96 -4.06
CA ASP A 239 -8.33 -1.43 -2.86
C ASP A 239 -9.66 -2.11 -3.19
N LEU A 240 -10.38 -1.62 -4.20
CA LEU A 240 -11.57 -2.28 -4.75
C LEU A 240 -11.20 -3.65 -5.34
N TYR A 241 -10.15 -3.69 -6.17
CA TYR A 241 -9.67 -4.92 -6.77
C TYR A 241 -9.27 -5.96 -5.72
N ASP A 242 -8.41 -5.57 -4.78
CA ASP A 242 -7.93 -6.43 -3.69
C ASP A 242 -9.10 -6.93 -2.81
N ALA A 243 -10.09 -6.06 -2.52
CA ALA A 243 -11.27 -6.42 -1.73
C ALA A 243 -12.13 -7.48 -2.43
N VAL A 244 -12.30 -7.41 -3.74
CA VAL A 244 -13.06 -8.41 -4.51
C VAL A 244 -12.38 -9.78 -4.44
N LEU A 245 -11.06 -9.84 -4.68
CA LEU A 245 -10.33 -11.10 -4.60
C LEU A 245 -10.45 -11.74 -3.22
N LEU A 246 -10.29 -10.94 -2.17
CA LEU A 246 -10.41 -11.40 -0.80
C LEU A 246 -11.83 -11.89 -0.49
N ALA A 247 -12.86 -11.11 -0.83
CA ALA A 247 -14.25 -11.43 -0.50
C ALA A 247 -14.78 -12.67 -1.24
N GLU A 248 -14.32 -12.92 -2.47
CA GLU A 248 -14.73 -14.10 -3.24
C GLU A 248 -14.12 -15.41 -2.71
N ARG A 249 -13.00 -15.34 -1.97
CA ARG A 249 -12.28 -16.52 -1.49
C ARG A 249 -12.39 -16.74 0.02
N TYR A 250 -12.39 -15.68 0.80
CA TYR A 250 -12.30 -15.75 2.25
C TYR A 250 -13.56 -15.17 2.91
N PRO A 251 -14.17 -15.90 3.86
CA PRO A 251 -15.30 -15.36 4.60
C PRO A 251 -14.84 -14.19 5.48
N LEU A 252 -15.67 -13.15 5.54
CA LEU A 252 -15.50 -12.03 6.47
C LEU A 252 -16.58 -12.12 7.55
N PRO A 253 -16.21 -12.40 8.81
CA PRO A 253 -17.12 -12.27 9.95
C PRO A 253 -17.58 -10.82 10.10
N TYR A 254 -18.88 -10.61 10.33
CA TYR A 254 -19.42 -9.26 10.53
C TYR A 254 -18.82 -8.59 11.75
N GLU A 255 -18.58 -9.34 12.83
CA GLU A 255 -18.02 -8.85 14.08
C GLU A 255 -16.63 -8.23 13.89
N LEU A 256 -15.78 -8.89 13.08
CA LEU A 256 -14.45 -8.38 12.75
C LEU A 256 -14.54 -7.09 11.94
N LEU A 257 -15.38 -7.06 10.91
CA LEU A 257 -15.62 -5.87 10.11
C LEU A 257 -16.09 -4.69 10.98
N ASP A 258 -17.09 -4.92 11.82
CA ASP A 258 -17.65 -3.92 12.73
C ASP A 258 -16.64 -3.47 13.79
N GLN A 259 -15.77 -4.37 14.27
CA GLN A 259 -14.66 -4.03 15.16
C GLN A 259 -13.61 -3.15 14.48
N VAL A 260 -13.22 -3.44 13.23
CA VAL A 260 -12.29 -2.61 12.45
C VAL A 260 -12.82 -1.18 12.30
N PHE A 261 -14.09 -1.04 11.92
CA PHE A 261 -14.72 0.29 11.79
C PHE A 261 -14.82 1.02 13.14
N ARG A 262 -15.08 0.32 14.24
CA ARG A 262 -15.09 0.92 15.59
C ARG A 262 -13.72 1.40 16.07
N LEU A 263 -12.66 0.72 15.68
CA LEU A 263 -11.29 1.04 16.11
C LEU A 263 -10.63 2.13 15.26
N ALA A 264 -11.20 2.46 14.09
CA ALA A 264 -10.70 3.51 13.22
C ALA A 264 -10.77 4.89 13.91
N PRO A 265 -9.64 5.62 14.01
CA PRO A 265 -9.55 6.78 14.89
C PRO A 265 -10.33 8.03 14.44
N GLU A 266 -10.67 8.23 13.16
CA GLU A 266 -11.30 9.48 12.70
C GLU A 266 -12.41 9.38 11.62
N GLN A 267 -13.29 10.37 11.71
CA GLN A 267 -14.51 10.78 10.96
C GLN A 267 -14.27 11.02 9.45
N PRO A 268 -15.30 11.10 8.57
CA PRO A 268 -16.61 11.71 8.82
C PRO A 268 -17.72 10.79 9.32
N LEU A 269 -17.48 9.50 9.56
CA LEU A 269 -18.46 8.65 10.25
C LEU A 269 -17.79 7.60 11.14
N PRO A 270 -17.77 7.77 12.48
CA PRO A 270 -17.75 6.64 13.41
C PRO A 270 -19.09 5.96 13.22
N ASN A 271 -19.19 5.08 12.24
CA ASN A 271 -20.40 4.29 12.01
C ASN A 271 -20.16 2.92 12.62
N PRO A 272 -20.48 2.69 13.91
CA PRO A 272 -20.79 1.33 14.32
C PRO A 272 -21.89 0.83 13.38
N GLY A 273 -21.62 -0.30 12.73
CA GLY A 273 -22.43 -0.82 11.63
C GLY A 273 -22.15 -0.17 10.27
N VAL A 274 -21.14 -0.65 9.57
CA VAL A 274 -21.12 -0.59 8.10
C VAL A 274 -22.26 -1.46 7.53
N THR A 275 -22.86 -1.05 6.41
CA THR A 275 -23.93 -1.80 5.73
C THR A 275 -23.54 -2.19 4.31
N ALA A 276 -24.26 -3.16 3.74
CA ALA A 276 -24.16 -3.45 2.31
C ALA A 276 -24.44 -2.22 1.43
N ALA A 277 -25.35 -1.32 1.87
CA ALA A 277 -25.64 -0.07 1.17
C ALA A 277 -24.46 0.92 1.20
N ASP A 278 -23.65 0.91 2.26
CA ASP A 278 -22.42 1.70 2.32
C ASP A 278 -21.39 1.19 1.32
N ILE A 279 -21.16 -0.13 1.29
CA ILE A 279 -20.24 -0.73 0.32
C ILE A 279 -20.70 -0.45 -1.11
N ALA A 280 -22.01 -0.55 -1.38
CA ALA A 280 -22.56 -0.26 -2.71
C ALA A 280 -22.44 1.23 -3.09
N ALA A 281 -22.53 2.16 -2.12
CA ALA A 281 -22.45 3.60 -2.36
C ALA A 281 -21.00 4.09 -2.53
N TYR A 282 -20.05 3.50 -1.81
CA TYR A 282 -18.65 3.93 -1.76
C TYR A 282 -17.70 3.01 -2.53
N GLY A 283 -18.19 1.89 -3.08
CA GLY A 283 -17.43 1.03 -3.96
C GLY A 283 -17.14 1.65 -5.34
N ASN A 284 -17.62 2.87 -5.62
CA ASN A 284 -17.23 3.64 -6.79
C ASN A 284 -16.05 4.56 -6.44
N VAL A 285 -14.89 4.23 -6.99
CA VAL A 285 -13.60 4.90 -6.86
C VAL A 285 -13.29 5.81 -8.07
N GLY A 286 -14.10 5.74 -9.14
CA GLY A 286 -14.10 6.65 -10.27
C GLY A 286 -12.75 6.78 -10.97
N ASP A 287 -12.16 7.98 -10.91
CA ASP A 287 -10.88 8.27 -11.55
C ASP A 287 -9.75 7.34 -11.08
N GLU A 288 -9.81 6.88 -9.83
CA GLU A 288 -8.82 5.94 -9.28
C GLU A 288 -8.91 4.54 -9.91
N TRP A 289 -10.07 4.14 -10.45
CA TRP A 289 -10.18 2.90 -11.25
C TRP A 289 -9.42 3.03 -12.56
N ARG A 290 -9.47 4.22 -13.19
CA ARG A 290 -8.72 4.50 -14.42
C ARG A 290 -7.21 4.50 -14.16
N HIS A 291 -6.78 5.01 -13.01
CA HIS A 291 -5.38 4.93 -12.60
C HIS A 291 -4.93 3.48 -12.40
N PHE A 292 -5.73 2.69 -11.68
CA PHE A 292 -5.46 1.28 -11.44
C PHE A 292 -5.36 0.45 -12.74
N THR A 293 -6.37 0.54 -13.62
CA THR A 293 -6.39 -0.22 -14.88
C THR A 293 -5.30 0.21 -15.86
N ALA A 294 -4.83 1.46 -15.77
CA ALA A 294 -3.72 1.92 -16.58
C ALA A 294 -2.34 1.52 -16.03
N GLU A 295 -2.23 1.20 -14.74
CA GLU A 295 -1.04 0.57 -14.15
C GLU A 295 -1.05 -0.95 -14.39
N TYR A 296 -2.22 -1.58 -14.37
CA TYR A 296 -2.41 -3.03 -14.53
C TYR A 296 -3.41 -3.37 -15.66
N PRO A 297 -3.07 -3.10 -16.93
CA PRO A 297 -3.99 -3.28 -18.07
C PRO A 297 -4.43 -4.73 -18.29
N GLN A 298 -3.67 -5.70 -17.80
CA GLN A 298 -4.02 -7.13 -17.83
C GLN A 298 -5.19 -7.49 -16.89
N LEU A 299 -5.53 -6.62 -15.93
CA LEU A 299 -6.61 -6.81 -14.97
C LEU A 299 -7.89 -6.11 -15.49
N SER A 300 -8.40 -6.59 -16.63
CA SER A 300 -9.18 -5.83 -17.63
C SER A 300 -10.71 -5.71 -17.41
N GLY A 301 -11.21 -5.68 -16.17
CA GLY A 301 -12.66 -5.53 -15.92
C GLY A 301 -13.12 -4.08 -15.67
N SER A 302 -14.44 -3.87 -15.70
CA SER A 302 -15.03 -2.54 -15.41
C SER A 302 -15.19 -2.32 -13.91
N GLU A 303 -15.17 -1.06 -13.49
CA GLU A 303 -15.38 -0.68 -12.09
C GLU A 303 -16.72 -1.20 -11.55
N GLU A 304 -17.79 -1.02 -12.34
CA GLU A 304 -19.14 -1.46 -11.99
C GLU A 304 -19.25 -2.98 -11.89
N GLU A 305 -18.42 -3.72 -12.63
CA GLU A 305 -18.33 -5.16 -12.50
C GLU A 305 -17.72 -5.56 -11.15
N TYR A 306 -16.58 -4.97 -10.78
CA TYR A 306 -15.92 -5.25 -9.51
C TYR A 306 -16.76 -4.81 -8.31
N ALA A 307 -17.40 -3.64 -8.37
CA ALA A 307 -18.32 -3.19 -7.33
C ALA A 307 -19.50 -4.17 -7.12
N ARG A 308 -20.10 -4.69 -8.21
CA ARG A 308 -21.17 -5.70 -8.12
C ARG A 308 -20.68 -7.02 -7.53
N ARG A 309 -19.49 -7.48 -7.95
CA ARG A 309 -18.86 -8.70 -7.41
C ARG A 309 -18.60 -8.57 -5.91
N LEU A 310 -18.07 -7.43 -5.48
CA LEU A 310 -17.82 -7.15 -4.06
C LEU A 310 -19.10 -7.24 -3.23
N VAL A 311 -20.16 -6.55 -3.66
CA VAL A 311 -21.45 -6.57 -2.95
C VAL A 311 -22.03 -7.97 -2.89
N ALA A 312 -21.96 -8.74 -3.99
CA ALA A 312 -22.46 -10.11 -4.02
C ALA A 312 -21.67 -11.02 -3.07
N ALA A 313 -20.33 -10.92 -3.07
CA ALA A 313 -19.46 -11.72 -2.21
C ALA A 313 -19.62 -11.40 -0.72
N LEU A 314 -19.97 -10.16 -0.36
CA LEU A 314 -20.20 -9.73 1.02
C LEU A 314 -21.63 -9.99 1.53
N ALA A 315 -22.55 -10.49 0.68
CA ALA A 315 -23.92 -10.78 1.11
C ALA A 315 -23.99 -11.70 2.34
N PRO A 316 -23.18 -12.77 2.47
CA PRO A 316 -23.15 -13.60 3.68
C PRO A 316 -22.66 -12.87 4.93
N THR A 317 -21.72 -11.93 4.80
CA THR A 317 -21.24 -11.10 5.92
C THR A 317 -22.39 -10.26 6.48
N PHE A 318 -23.14 -9.58 5.62
CA PHE A 318 -24.24 -8.71 6.07
C PHE A 318 -25.50 -9.47 6.50
N ALA A 319 -25.67 -10.72 6.08
CA ALA A 319 -26.72 -11.60 6.61
C ALA A 319 -26.52 -11.98 8.09
N GLN A 320 -25.29 -11.85 8.61
CA GLN A 320 -24.95 -12.07 10.03
C GLN A 320 -25.16 -10.81 10.88
N ALA A 321 -25.38 -9.64 10.27
CA ALA A 321 -25.48 -8.38 10.99
C ALA A 321 -26.69 -8.40 11.95
N PRO A 322 -26.55 -7.89 13.18
CA PRO A 322 -27.65 -7.85 14.14
C PRO A 322 -28.75 -6.89 13.66
N ASP A 323 -30.02 -7.29 13.85
CA ASP A 323 -31.22 -6.47 13.62
C ASP A 323 -31.29 -5.31 14.65
N THR A 324 -30.41 -4.32 14.51
CA THR A 324 -30.41 -3.14 15.39
C THR A 324 -30.98 -1.93 14.64
N PRO A 325 -32.12 -1.36 15.07
CA PRO A 325 -32.69 -0.18 14.43
C PRO A 325 -31.75 1.02 14.58
N ARG A 326 -31.51 1.74 13.47
CA ARG A 326 -30.58 2.88 13.46
C ARG A 326 -31.26 4.23 13.65
N PRO A 327 -30.57 5.21 14.26
CA PRO A 327 -30.93 6.61 14.12
C PRO A 327 -30.82 7.05 12.65
N ALA A 328 -31.78 7.86 12.19
CA ALA A 328 -31.88 8.30 10.81
C ALA A 328 -30.63 9.07 10.35
N ARG A 329 -30.08 8.67 9.20
CA ARG A 329 -28.96 9.38 8.54
C ARG A 329 -29.40 10.77 8.09
N ARG A 330 -28.67 11.81 8.49
CA ARG A 330 -28.71 13.10 7.79
C ARG A 330 -27.78 13.00 6.59
N GLY A 331 -28.35 13.11 5.39
CA GLY A 331 -27.58 13.05 4.14
C GLY A 331 -26.49 14.12 4.06
N PRO A 332 -25.50 13.94 3.17
CA PRO A 332 -24.40 14.88 3.01
C PRO A 332 -24.94 16.28 2.71
N ARG A 333 -24.55 17.27 3.53
CA ARG A 333 -24.74 18.67 3.18
C ARG A 333 -23.84 18.94 1.98
N ARG A 334 -24.44 19.19 0.82
CA ARG A 334 -23.76 19.82 -0.31
C ARG A 334 -23.20 21.15 0.20
N LEU A 335 -21.88 21.28 0.20
CA LEU A 335 -21.18 22.57 0.27
C LEU A 335 -20.82 22.98 -1.15
#